data_AF-A0A429CVC5-F1
#
_entry.id   AF-A0A429CVC5-F1
#
_cell.length_a   1.000
_cell.length_b   1.000
_cell.length_c   1.000
_cell.angle_alpha   90.00
_cell.angle_beta   90.00
_cell.angle_gamma   90.00
#
_symmetry.space_group_name_H-M   'P 1'
#
loop_
_entity.id
_entity.type
_entity.pdbx_description
1 polymer ?
#
loop_
_entity_poly.entity_id
_entity_poly.type
_entity_poly.pdbx_seq_one_letter_code
_entity_poly.pdbx_strand_id
1 'polypeptide(L)' 'MRIRVEGTETEIAAAVERIATVLEVQETSRFYANRGATTLGRVYLTVATPPATPVVRADAERTDQQRQLPDTSRKDLR' A
#
# COMPACT_ATOMS: atom_id res chain seq x y z
N MET A 1 8.87 -4.75 -10.55
CA MET A 1 7.94 -4.99 -11.69
C MET A 1 8.12 -3.87 -12.71
N ARG A 2 7.80 -4.09 -13.99
CA ARG A 2 7.81 -3.03 -15.03
C ARG A 2 6.40 -2.83 -15.59
N ILE A 3 5.97 -1.57 -15.71
CA ILE A 3 4.67 -1.18 -16.27
C ILE A 3 4.93 -0.30 -17.50
N ARG A 4 4.19 -0.54 -18.59
CA ARG A 4 4.14 0.37 -19.74
C ARG A 4 2.81 1.12 -19.70
N VAL A 5 2.87 2.46 -19.73
CA VAL A 5 1.69 3.33 -19.80
C VAL A 5 1.70 4.02 -21.16
N GLU A 6 0.56 3.99 -21.85
CA GLU A 6 0.39 4.59 -23.18
C GLU A 6 -0.79 5.56 -23.15
N GLY A 7 -0.68 6.67 -23.89
CA GLY A 7 -1.66 7.74 -23.91
C GLY A 7 -1.05 9.05 -24.38
N THR A 8 -1.80 10.15 -24.28
CA THR A 8 -1.22 11.49 -24.39
C THR A 8 -0.31 11.78 -23.20
N GLU A 9 0.57 12.77 -23.32
CA GLU A 9 1.48 13.14 -22.23
C GLU A 9 0.72 13.53 -20.94
N THR A 10 -0.40 14.25 -21.07
CA THR A 10 -1.24 14.63 -19.93
C THR A 10 -1.94 13.44 -19.28
N GLU A 11 -2.50 12.52 -20.07
CA GLU A 11 -3.13 11.31 -19.56
C GLU A 11 -2.12 10.40 -18.85
N ILE A 12 -0.92 10.27 -19.42
CA ILE A 12 0.16 9.51 -18.82
C ILE A 12 0.57 10.13 -17.48
N ALA A 13 0.75 11.44 -17.40
CA ALA A 13 1.10 12.12 -16.15
C ALA A 13 0.05 11.84 -15.05
N ALA A 14 -1.24 12.01 -15.38
CA ALA A 14 -2.33 11.74 -14.44
C ALA A 14 -2.40 10.24 -14.02
N ALA A 15 -2.11 9.32 -14.94
CA ALA A 15 -2.07 7.89 -14.63
C ALA A 15 -0.90 7.55 -13.71
N VAL A 16 0.29 8.12 -13.95
CA VAL A 16 1.49 7.91 -13.11
C VAL A 16 1.25 8.41 -11.69
N GLU A 17 0.64 9.59 -11.53
CA GLU A 17 0.26 10.12 -10.21
C GLU A 17 -0.66 9.16 -9.46
N ARG A 18 -1.67 8.59 -10.13
CA ARG A 18 -2.57 7.60 -9.51
C ARG A 18 -1.84 6.31 -9.16
N ILE A 19 -0.98 5.81 -10.02
CA ILE A 19 -0.19 4.59 -9.78
C ILE A 19 0.69 4.77 -8.53
N ALA A 20 1.30 5.94 -8.36
CA ALA A 20 2.16 6.25 -7.21
C ALA A 20 1.41 6.24 -5.86
N THR A 21 0.07 6.26 -5.85
CA THR A 21 -0.72 6.15 -4.62
C THR A 21 -0.76 4.73 -4.04
N VAL A 22 -0.50 3.73 -4.87
CA VAL A 22 -0.66 2.30 -4.52
C VAL A 22 0.62 1.49 -4.73
N LEU A 23 1.54 1.96 -5.56
CA LEU A 23 2.82 1.31 -5.85
C LEU A 23 3.96 2.30 -5.63
N GLU A 24 5.10 1.78 -5.19
CA GLU A 24 6.32 2.57 -5.10
C GLU A 24 6.93 2.71 -6.50
N VAL A 25 6.86 3.90 -7.08
CA VAL A 25 7.50 4.20 -8.37
C VAL A 25 8.97 4.52 -8.14
N GLN A 26 9.85 3.66 -8.61
CA GLN A 26 11.30 3.79 -8.43
C GLN A 26 11.94 4.60 -9.55
N GLU A 27 11.50 4.36 -10.79
CA GLU A 27 12.01 5.05 -11.98
C GLU A 27 10.89 5.27 -12.99
N THR A 28 10.93 6.41 -13.65
CA THR A 28 10.03 6.77 -14.75
C THR A 28 10.88 7.17 -15.96
N SER A 29 10.66 6.53 -17.09
CA SER A 29 11.31 6.93 -18.34
C SER A 29 10.79 8.28 -18.84
N ARG A 30 11.53 8.90 -19.76
CA ARG A 30 10.99 10.03 -20.53
C ARG A 30 9.80 9.58 -21.39
N PHE A 31 8.97 10.54 -21.80
CA PHE A 31 7.90 10.30 -22.76
C PHE A 31 8.48 9.96 -24.14
N TYR A 32 8.06 8.84 -24.69
CA TYR A 32 8.40 8.40 -26.04
C TYR A 32 7.20 8.58 -26.94
N ALA A 33 7.24 9.58 -27.82
CA ALA A 33 6.21 9.78 -28.83
C ALA A 33 6.12 8.56 -29.77
N ASN A 34 4.90 8.16 -30.11
CA ASN A 34 4.68 7.16 -31.14
C ASN A 34 4.98 7.78 -32.52
N ARG A 35 5.33 6.93 -33.49
CA ARG A 35 5.68 7.41 -34.84
C ARG A 35 4.43 7.95 -35.55
N GLY A 36 4.62 8.97 -36.39
CA GLY A 36 3.55 9.62 -37.17
C GLY A 36 3.04 10.92 -36.52
N ALA A 37 2.00 11.51 -37.09
CA ALA A 37 1.40 12.76 -36.63
C ALA A 37 0.42 12.55 -35.45
N THR A 38 0.83 11.76 -34.44
CA THR A 38 0.01 11.46 -33.27
C THR A 38 0.56 12.17 -32.02
N THR A 39 -0.34 12.59 -31.14
CA THR A 39 0.00 13.11 -29.80
C THR A 39 0.20 12.00 -28.77
N LEU A 40 0.00 10.74 -29.18
CA LEU A 40 0.14 9.58 -28.30
C LEU A 40 1.60 9.17 -28.16
N GLY A 41 1.94 8.67 -26.98
CA GLY A 41 3.23 8.09 -26.70
C GLY A 41 3.16 7.11 -25.56
N ARG A 42 4.31 6.88 -24.94
CA ARG A 42 4.47 5.88 -23.90
C ARG A 42 5.56 6.24 -22.90
N VAL A 43 5.40 5.74 -21.68
CA VAL A 43 6.44 5.74 -20.65
C VAL A 43 6.57 4.33 -20.06
N TYR A 44 7.76 4.03 -19.56
CA TYR A 44 8.07 2.82 -18.83
C TYR A 44 8.33 3.18 -17.38
N LEU A 45 7.66 2.46 -16.47
CA LEU A 45 7.82 2.61 -15.03
C LEU A 45 8.49 1.37 -14.46
N THR A 46 9.50 1.57 -13.63
CA THR A 46 9.99 0.55 -12.70
C THR A 46 9.30 0.77 -11.36
N VAL A 47 8.59 -0.24 -10.87
CA VAL A 47 7.82 -0.15 -9.63
C VAL A 47 8.14 -1.30 -8.67
N ALA A 48 8.13 -0.99 -7.38
CA ALA A 48 8.19 -1.96 -6.30
C ALA A 48 6.78 -2.31 -5.82
N THR A 49 6.56 -3.58 -5.51
CA THR A 49 5.35 -3.98 -4.78
C THR A 49 5.53 -3.55 -3.32
N PRO A 50 4.55 -2.83 -2.73
CA PRO A 50 4.64 -2.47 -1.32
C PRO A 50 4.82 -3.72 -0.45
N PRO A 51 5.56 -3.62 0.67
CA PRO A 51 5.58 -4.70 1.64
C PRO A 51 4.16 -5.00 2.11
N ALA A 52 3.89 -6.28 2.38
CA ALA A 52 2.58 -6.71 2.86
C ALA A 52 2.17 -5.88 4.08
N THR A 53 0.95 -5.35 4.08
CA THR A 53 0.44 -4.55 5.18
C THR A 53 0.44 -5.44 6.44
N PRO A 54 1.06 -5.00 7.55
CA PRO A 54 1.06 -5.80 8.77
C PRO A 54 -0.37 -5.97 9.26
N VAL A 55 -0.69 -7.16 9.76
CA VAL A 55 -1.99 -7.43 10.39
C VAL A 55 -2.08 -6.55 11.64
N VAL A 56 -2.98 -5.56 11.60
CA VAL A 56 -3.23 -4.70 12.76
C VAL A 56 -4.12 -5.48 13.73
N ARG A 57 -3.57 -5.82 14.89
CA ARG A 57 -4.33 -6.33 16.02
C ARG A 57 -4.54 -5.21 17.03
N ALA A 58 -5.80 -4.92 17.31
CA ALA A 58 -6.19 -4.05 18.40
C ALA A 58 -6.82 -4.91 19.50
N ASP A 59 -6.27 -4.85 20.71
CA ASP A 59 -6.88 -5.40 21.90
C ASP A 59 -7.53 -4.24 22.68
N ALA A 60 -8.70 -4.46 23.25
CA ALA A 60 -9.41 -3.47 24.06
C ALA A 60 -9.76 -4.09 25.41
N GLU A 61 -9.55 -3.34 26.48
CA GLU A 61 -9.98 -3.70 27.83
C GLU A 61 -11.18 -2.84 28.21
N ARG A 62 -12.26 -3.50 28.66
CA ARG A 62 -13.45 -2.84 29.17
C ARG A 62 -13.23 -2.43 30.62
N THR A 63 -13.20 -1.13 30.89
CA THR A 63 -13.04 -0.58 32.25
C THR A 63 -14.18 -0.95 33.20
N ASP A 64 -15.34 -1.32 32.64
CA ASP A 64 -16.54 -1.70 33.38
C ASP A 64 -16.65 -3.21 33.67
N GLN A 65 -15.73 -4.03 33.14
CA GLN A 65 -15.66 -5.45 33.49
C GLN A 65 -14.58 -5.68 34.55
N GLN A 66 -15.03 -5.94 35.78
CA GLN A 66 -14.14 -6.42 36.84
C GLN A 66 -13.61 -7.82 36.44
N ARG A 67 -12.32 -7.90 36.12
CA ARG A 67 -11.63 -9.16 35.88
C ARG A 67 -11.69 -9.98 37.17
N GLN A 68 -12.46 -11.07 37.19
CA GLN A 68 -12.43 -12.02 38.30
C GLN A 68 -11.03 -12.65 38.34
N LEU A 69 -10.22 -12.18 39.29
CA LEU A 69 -8.99 -12.87 39.67
C LEU A 69 -9.39 -14.23 40.27
N PRO A 70 -8.66 -15.31 39.98
CA PRO A 70 -8.92 -16.60 40.60
C PRO A 70 -8.81 -16.47 42.13
N ASP A 71 -9.80 -17.05 42.82
CA ASP A 71 -9.97 -16.93 44.26
C ASP A 71 -8.73 -17.50 44.99
N THR A 72 -7.88 -16.63 45.53
CA THR A 72 -6.74 -17.02 46.37
C THR A 72 -7.23 -17.37 47.77
N SER A 73 -8.19 -18.28 47.86
CA SER A 73 -8.72 -18.75 49.14
C SER A 73 -8.65 -20.26 49.19
N ARG A 74 -7.43 -20.75 49.41
CA ARG A 74 -7.23 -22.00 50.15
C ARG A 74 -5.97 -21.86 50.99
N LYS A 75 -6.10 -21.08 52.08
CA LYS A 75 -5.38 -21.37 53.31
C LYS A 75 -5.86 -22.75 53.74
N ASP A 76 -5.04 -23.76 53.50
CA ASP A 76 -5.01 -24.99 54.29
C ASP A 76 -3.78 -25.76 53.84
N LEU A 77 -2.80 -25.91 54.72
CA LEU A 77 -2.24 -27.21 55.09
C LEU A 77 -1.40 -27.05 56.36
N ARG A 78 -1.62 -28.04 57.24
CA ARG A 78 -1.31 -28.16 58.66
C ARG A 78 0.18 -28.12 59.01
#